data_AF-A0AA97G963-F1
#
_entry.id   AF-A0AA97G963-F1
#
_cell.length_a   1.000
_cell.length_b   1.000
_cell.length_c   1.000
_cell.angle_alpha   90.00
_cell.angle_beta   90.00
_cell.angle_gamma   90.00
#
_symmetry.space_group_name_H-M   'P 1'
#
loop_
_entity.id
_entity.type
_entity.pdbx_description
1 polymer ?
#
loop_
_entity_poly.entity_id
_entity_poly.type
_entity_poly.pdbx_seq_one_letter_code
_entity_poly.pdbx_strand_id
1 'polypeptide(L)'
;MEKSLFSELKRIGIDEELASKVSASLDPDYNASKKDVLVLQEAIMQVQLQNERSYQALSSEISSLRSELRKEIAGVRAEITDVRSEITDVRFEMGSINRQYIITFFGLITTIVSVLAINWYFH
;
A
#
# COMPACT_ATOMS: atom_id res chain seq x y z
N MET A 1 -6.39 -38.63 58.35
CA MET A 1 -5.95 -37.22 58.39
C MET A 1 -4.52 -37.23 57.86
N GLU A 2 -4.33 -36.97 56.57
CA GLU A 2 -2.98 -36.86 56.01
C GLU A 2 -2.25 -35.75 56.77
N LYS A 3 -1.11 -36.07 57.36
CA LYS A 3 -0.29 -35.05 58.02
C LYS A 3 0.26 -34.17 56.91
N SER A 4 0.03 -32.86 56.99
CA SER A 4 0.57 -31.94 55.99
C SER A 4 2.09 -32.01 56.03
N LEU A 5 2.73 -31.89 54.86
CA LEU A 5 4.18 -31.94 54.72
C LEU A 5 4.86 -30.92 55.66
N PHE A 6 4.24 -29.76 55.88
CA PHE A 6 4.61 -28.77 56.89
C PHE A 6 4.69 -29.35 58.32
N SER A 7 3.64 -30.05 58.75
CA SER A 7 3.56 -30.66 60.09
C SER A 7 4.61 -31.76 60.29
N GLU A 8 4.99 -32.45 59.21
CA GLU A 8 6.07 -33.45 59.25
C GLU A 8 7.43 -32.78 59.37
N LEU A 9 7.75 -31.78 58.55
CA LEU A 9 9.03 -31.05 58.59
C LEU A 9 9.27 -30.41 59.96
N LYS A 10 8.24 -29.82 60.57
CA LYS A 10 8.30 -29.25 61.93
C LYS A 10 8.60 -30.32 62.99
N ARG A 11 8.07 -31.54 62.83
CA ARG A 11 8.29 -32.66 63.76
C ARG A 11 9.73 -33.17 63.72
N ILE A 12 10.45 -33.00 62.61
CA ILE A 12 11.87 -33.40 62.46
C ILE A 12 12.85 -32.29 62.89
N GLY A 13 12.35 -31.17 63.40
CA GLY A 13 13.17 -30.06 63.91
C GLY A 13 13.66 -29.08 62.84
N ILE A 14 13.03 -29.06 61.66
CA ILE A 14 13.29 -28.04 60.64
C ILE A 14 12.70 -26.70 61.12
N ASP A 15 13.45 -25.62 60.92
CA ASP A 15 13.01 -24.26 61.21
C ASP A 15 11.64 -23.94 60.56
N GLU A 16 10.77 -23.23 61.29
CA GLU A 16 9.37 -22.98 60.88
C GLU A 16 9.28 -22.26 59.52
N GLU A 17 10.19 -21.31 59.28
CA GLU A 17 10.24 -20.55 58.03
C GLU A 17 10.67 -21.45 56.87
N LEU A 18 11.69 -22.30 57.11
CA LEU A 18 12.18 -23.25 56.12
C LEU A 18 11.14 -24.33 55.80
N ALA A 19 10.48 -24.86 56.83
CA ALA A 19 9.43 -25.86 56.71
C ALA A 19 8.23 -25.33 55.90
N SER A 20 7.84 -24.08 56.15
CA SER A 20 6.78 -23.39 55.41
C SER A 20 7.13 -23.24 53.93
N LYS A 21 8.33 -22.73 53.63
CA LYS A 21 8.80 -22.53 52.24
C LYS A 21 8.89 -23.85 51.48
N VAL A 22 9.44 -24.89 52.10
CA VAL A 22 9.55 -26.23 51.48
C VAL A 22 8.18 -26.82 51.23
N SER A 23 7.28 -26.81 52.22
CA SER A 23 5.93 -27.35 52.03
C SER A 23 5.13 -26.62 50.96
N ALA A 24 5.24 -25.28 50.90
CA ALA A 24 4.56 -24.49 49.87
C ALA A 24 5.15 -24.74 48.47
N SER A 25 6.47 -24.95 48.37
CA SER A 25 7.12 -25.26 47.09
C SER A 25 6.87 -26.67 46.57
N LEU A 26 6.43 -27.59 47.43
CA LEU A 26 6.06 -28.97 47.09
C LEU A 26 4.53 -29.16 47.04
N ASP A 27 3.77 -28.12 47.36
CA ASP A 27 2.32 -28.12 47.24
C ASP A 27 1.94 -28.26 45.75
N PRO A 28 1.26 -29.35 45.36
CA PRO A 28 0.96 -29.64 43.95
C PRO A 28 0.03 -28.59 43.33
N ASP A 29 -0.88 -27.99 44.10
CA ASP A 29 -1.81 -26.99 43.59
C ASP A 29 -1.09 -25.65 43.35
N TYR A 30 -0.19 -25.25 44.26
CA TYR A 30 0.64 -24.07 44.08
C TYR A 30 1.56 -24.19 42.85
N ASN A 31 2.18 -25.35 42.66
CA ASN A 31 3.04 -25.62 41.51
C ASN A 31 2.28 -25.68 40.18
N ALA A 32 1.06 -26.24 40.17
CA ALA A 32 0.18 -26.25 39.01
C ALA A 32 -0.20 -24.82 38.60
N SER A 33 -0.63 -23.99 39.56
CA SER A 33 -0.97 -22.59 39.29
C SER A 33 0.23 -21.80 38.76
N LYS A 34 1.43 -21.99 39.33
CA LYS A 34 2.66 -21.38 38.82
C LYS A 34 2.95 -21.78 37.38
N LYS A 35 2.76 -23.06 37.04
CA LYS A 35 2.93 -23.56 35.66
C LYS A 35 1.92 -22.91 34.72
N ASP A 36 0.65 -22.80 35.10
CA ASP A 36 -0.38 -22.18 34.29
C ASP A 36 -0.10 -20.71 34.01
N VAL A 37 0.40 -19.96 35.01
CA VAL A 37 0.84 -18.58 34.84
C VAL A 37 1.99 -18.47 33.83
N LEU A 38 2.96 -19.38 33.88
CA LEU A 38 4.06 -19.40 32.91
C LEU A 38 3.56 -19.70 31.49
N VAL A 39 2.63 -20.65 31.34
CA VAL A 39 2.01 -20.97 30.04
C VAL A 39 1.22 -19.77 29.50
N LEU A 40 0.46 -19.07 30.35
CA LEU A 40 -0.25 -17.85 29.97
C LEU A 40 0.72 -16.74 29.57
N GLN A 41 1.84 -16.57 30.30
CA GLN A 41 2.86 -15.60 29.96
C GLN A 41 3.49 -15.88 28.58
N GLU A 42 3.76 -17.15 28.28
CA GLU A 42 4.22 -17.57 26.95
C GLU A 42 3.18 -17.29 25.87
N ALA A 43 1.91 -17.64 26.11
CA ALA A 43 0.82 -17.38 25.16
C ALA A 43 0.64 -15.88 24.88
N ILE A 44 0.70 -15.04 25.91
CA ILE A 44 0.64 -13.58 25.77
C ILE A 44 1.81 -13.08 24.91
N MET A 45 3.02 -13.57 25.16
CA MET A 45 4.21 -13.18 24.40
C MET A 45 4.10 -13.59 22.93
N GLN A 46 3.59 -14.80 22.65
CA GLN A 46 3.36 -15.27 21.28
C GLN A 46 2.33 -14.39 20.55
N VAL A 47 1.21 -14.06 21.20
CA VAL A 47 0.18 -13.18 20.62
C VAL A 47 0.72 -11.78 20.36
N GLN A 48 1.51 -11.21 21.27
CA GLN A 48 2.15 -9.90 21.08
C GLN A 48 3.08 -9.92 19.86
N LEU A 49 3.94 -10.93 19.75
CA LEU A 49 4.86 -11.10 18.62
C LEU A 49 4.10 -11.30 17.29
N GLN A 50 3.02 -12.09 17.30
CA GLN A 50 2.18 -12.29 16.13
C GLN A 50 1.53 -10.97 15.70
N ASN A 51 0.98 -10.21 16.64
CA ASN A 51 0.36 -8.92 16.37
C ASN A 51 1.38 -7.94 15.75
N GLU A 52 2.57 -7.81 16.33
CA GLU A 52 3.63 -6.95 15.78
C GLU A 52 3.99 -7.33 14.34
N ARG A 53 4.12 -8.63 14.06
CA ARG A 53 4.35 -9.13 12.70
C ARG A 53 3.21 -8.77 11.76
N SER A 54 1.96 -8.95 12.18
CA SER A 54 0.80 -8.58 11.38
C SER A 54 0.74 -7.07 11.12
N TYR A 55 1.04 -6.24 12.11
CA TYR A 55 1.12 -4.79 11.94
C TYR A 55 2.22 -4.38 10.95
N GLN A 56 3.41 -4.99 11.05
CA GLN A 56 4.51 -4.73 10.14
C GLN A 56 4.17 -5.16 8.70
N ALA A 57 3.54 -6.33 8.53
CA ALA A 57 3.11 -6.82 7.23
C ALA A 57 2.09 -5.88 6.58
N LEU A 58 1.05 -5.48 7.32
CA LEU A 58 0.04 -4.52 6.85
C LEU A 58 0.66 -3.16 6.53
N SER A 59 1.56 -2.66 7.38
CA SER A 59 2.24 -1.39 7.14
C SER A 59 3.08 -1.42 5.86
N SER A 60 3.78 -2.53 5.61
CA SER A 60 4.53 -2.77 4.39
C SER A 60 3.62 -2.83 3.16
N GLU A 61 2.52 -3.56 3.23
CA GLU A 61 1.55 -3.68 2.14
C GLU A 61 0.92 -2.32 1.79
N ILE A 62 0.48 -1.56 2.81
CA ILE A 62 -0.06 -0.20 2.62
C ILE A 62 0.98 0.72 1.96
N SER A 63 2.24 0.65 2.40
CA SER A 63 3.32 1.44 1.81
C SER A 63 3.55 1.08 0.33
N SER A 64 3.56 -0.22 0.02
CA SER A 64 3.70 -0.74 -1.34
C SER A 64 2.55 -0.27 -2.24
N LEU A 65 1.30 -0.49 -1.81
CA LEU A 65 0.10 -0.07 -2.54
C LEU A 65 0.09 1.45 -2.78
N ARG A 66 0.48 2.24 -1.78
CA ARG A 66 0.57 3.70 -1.92
C ARG A 66 1.62 4.12 -2.94
N SER A 67 2.75 3.40 -2.99
CA SER A 67 3.81 3.64 -3.97
C SER A 67 3.35 3.27 -5.39
N GLU A 68 2.70 2.11 -5.54
CA GLU A 68 2.17 1.64 -6.82
C GLU A 68 1.12 2.60 -7.39
N LEU A 69 0.13 2.99 -6.57
CA LEU A 69 -0.88 3.96 -6.96
C LEU A 69 -0.28 5.31 -7.38
N ARG A 70 0.78 5.78 -6.69
CA ARG A 70 1.49 7.00 -7.09
C ARG A 70 2.13 6.88 -8.46
N LYS A 71 2.72 5.71 -8.78
CA LYS A 71 3.31 5.45 -10.10
C LYS A 71 2.24 5.41 -11.19
N GLU A 72 1.14 4.70 -10.94
CA GLU A 72 0.02 4.64 -11.90
C GLU A 72 -0.57 6.03 -12.17
N ILE A 73 -0.81 6.83 -11.13
CA ILE A 73 -1.29 8.21 -11.28
C ILE A 73 -0.31 9.06 -12.10
N ALA A 74 1.00 8.89 -11.88
CA ALA A 74 2.02 9.60 -12.66
C ALA A 74 2.01 9.14 -14.13
N GLY A 75 1.87 7.84 -14.38
CA GLY A 75 1.73 7.27 -15.72
C GLY A 75 0.52 7.84 -16.47
N VAL A 76 -0.67 7.79 -15.87
CA VAL A 76 -1.89 8.36 -16.45
C VAL A 76 -1.75 9.86 -16.74
N ARG A 77 -1.08 10.62 -15.87
CA ARG A 77 -0.81 12.06 -16.11
C ARG A 77 0.11 12.30 -17.31
N ALA A 78 1.11 11.43 -17.51
CA ALA A 78 1.97 11.48 -18.69
C ALA A 78 1.16 11.19 -19.95
N GLU A 79 0.39 10.10 -19.97
CA GLU A 79 -0.48 9.74 -21.09
C GLU A 79 -1.47 10.87 -21.46
N ILE A 80 -2.07 11.52 -20.46
CA ILE A 80 -2.95 12.69 -20.70
C ILE A 80 -2.18 13.85 -21.36
N THR A 81 -0.93 14.06 -20.98
CA THR A 81 -0.10 15.13 -21.54
C THR A 81 0.25 14.82 -22.99
N ASP A 82 0.59 13.57 -23.29
CA ASP A 82 0.90 13.12 -24.65
C ASP A 82 -0.32 13.25 -25.56
N VAL A 83 -1.49 12.77 -25.12
CA VAL A 83 -2.76 12.92 -25.86
C VAL A 83 -3.10 14.40 -26.10
N ARG A 84 -2.84 15.29 -25.14
CA ARG A 84 -3.04 16.74 -25.33
C ARG A 84 -2.09 17.32 -26.39
N SER A 85 -0.86 16.82 -26.47
CA SER A 85 0.09 17.19 -27.52
C SER A 85 -0.43 16.74 -28.89
N GLU A 86 -0.81 15.47 -29.01
CA GLU A 86 -1.35 14.92 -30.26
C GLU A 86 -2.59 15.69 -30.74
N ILE A 87 -3.51 16.06 -29.84
CA ILE A 87 -4.67 16.89 -30.18
C ILE A 87 -4.24 18.27 -30.71
N THR A 88 -3.18 18.85 -30.14
CA THR A 88 -2.66 20.15 -30.56
C THR A 88 -2.04 20.06 -31.95
N ASP A 89 -1.29 19.02 -32.23
CA ASP A 89 -0.69 18.75 -33.53
C ASP A 89 -1.75 18.54 -34.60
N VAL A 90 -2.76 17.71 -34.32
CA VAL A 90 -3.91 17.51 -35.22
C VAL A 90 -4.64 18.83 -35.51
N ARG A 91 -4.83 19.69 -34.51
CA ARG A 91 -5.44 21.02 -34.72
C ARG A 91 -4.58 21.91 -35.63
N PHE A 92 -3.26 21.84 -35.49
CA PHE A 92 -2.34 22.58 -36.36
C PHE A 92 -2.40 22.07 -37.80
N GLU A 93 -2.37 20.75 -38.01
CA GLU A 93 -2.53 20.12 -39.32
C GLU A 93 -3.86 20.49 -39.98
N MET A 94 -4.97 20.45 -39.25
CA MET A 94 -6.27 20.87 -39.79
C MET A 94 -6.28 22.35 -40.18
N GLY A 95 -5.64 23.21 -39.38
CA GLY A 95 -5.50 24.63 -39.70
C GLY A 95 -4.64 24.88 -40.95
N SER A 96 -3.55 24.11 -41.13
CA SER A 96 -2.68 24.23 -42.30
C SER A 96 -3.38 23.74 -43.58
N ILE A 97 -4.11 22.63 -43.51
CA ILE A 97 -4.94 22.11 -44.60
C ILE A 97 -5.99 23.15 -45.02
N ASN A 98 -6.71 23.74 -44.07
CA ASN A 98 -7.71 24.77 -44.38
C ASN A 98 -7.08 26.01 -45.06
N ARG A 99 -5.92 26.46 -44.57
CA ARG A 99 -5.17 27.56 -45.20
C ARG A 99 -4.76 27.21 -46.62
N GLN A 100 -4.23 26.00 -46.84
CA GLN A 100 -3.82 25.54 -48.16
C GLN A 100 -5.01 25.47 -49.11
N TYR A 101 -6.15 24.94 -48.67
CA TYR A 101 -7.39 24.90 -49.44
C TYR A 101 -7.84 26.29 -49.90
N ILE A 102 -7.79 27.30 -49.02
CA ILE A 102 -8.15 28.68 -49.38
C ILE A 102 -7.20 29.23 -50.45
N ILE A 103 -5.89 29.04 -50.28
CA ILE A 103 -4.87 29.53 -51.23
C ILE A 103 -5.07 28.88 -52.61
N THR A 104 -5.25 27.56 -52.67
CA THR A 104 -5.44 26.85 -53.94
C THR A 104 -6.75 27.25 -54.60
N PHE A 105 -7.83 27.41 -53.84
CA PHE A 105 -9.12 27.85 -54.35
C PHE A 105 -9.04 29.23 -55.02
N PHE A 106 -8.49 30.24 -54.34
CA PHE A 106 -8.33 31.57 -54.92
C PHE A 106 -7.34 31.58 -56.09
N GLY A 107 -6.26 30.80 -56.01
CA GLY A 107 -5.31 30.65 -57.12
C GLY A 107 -5.99 30.15 -58.40
N LEU A 108 -6.88 29.15 -58.28
CA LEU A 108 -7.66 28.64 -59.41
C LEU A 108 -8.66 29.68 -59.94
N ILE A 109 -9.32 30.45 -59.07
CA ILE A 109 -10.20 31.54 -59.52
C ILE A 109 -9.40 32.59 -60.30
N THR A 110 -8.24 33.00 -59.79
CA THR A 110 -7.39 33.99 -60.46
C THR A 110 -6.92 33.51 -61.83
N THR A 111 -6.55 32.24 -61.97
CA THR A 111 -6.15 31.70 -63.28
C THR A 111 -7.32 31.66 -64.26
N ILE A 112 -8.50 31.21 -63.82
CA ILE A 112 -9.72 31.21 -64.66
C ILE A 112 -10.06 32.63 -65.14
N VAL A 113 -10.10 33.61 -64.22
CA VAL A 113 -10.40 35.00 -64.55
C VAL A 113 -9.38 35.59 -65.51
N SER A 114 -8.09 35.28 -65.32
CA SER A 114 -7.02 35.76 -66.20
C SER A 114 -7.20 35.26 -67.64
N VAL A 115 -7.53 33.98 -67.81
CA VAL A 115 -7.80 33.38 -69.13
C VAL A 115 -9.01 34.03 -69.81
N LEU A 116 -10.10 34.24 -69.06
CA LEU A 116 -11.31 34.88 -69.58
C LEU A 116 -11.04 36.34 -70.00
N ALA A 117 -10.26 37.09 -69.21
CA ALA A 117 -9.91 38.48 -69.51
C ALA A 117 -9.05 38.58 -70.78
N ILE A 118 -8.07 37.69 -70.95
CA ILE A 118 -7.27 37.62 -72.17
C ILE A 118 -8.16 37.31 -73.37
N ASN A 119 -9.03 36.30 -73.26
CA ASN A 119 -9.94 35.93 -74.35
C ASN A 119 -10.86 37.09 -74.74
N TRP A 120 -11.38 37.85 -73.77
CA TRP A 120 -12.21 39.02 -74.03
C TRP A 120 -11.43 40.17 -74.69
N TYR A 121 -10.14 40.35 -74.37
CA TYR A 121 -9.33 41.39 -75.00
C TYR A 121 -9.03 41.13 -76.49
N PHE A 122 -8.98 39.85 -76.90
CA PHE A 122 -8.68 39.45 -78.28
C PHE A 122 -9.91 39.24 -79.18
N HIS A 123 -11.13 39.43 -78.67
CA HIS A 123 -12.40 39.36 -79.42
C HIS A 123 -13.11 40.70 -79.43
#